data_AF-A0A9P3PVW0-F1
#
_entry.id   AF-A0A9P3PVW0-F1
#
_cell.length_a   1.000
_cell.length_b   1.000
_cell.length_c   1.000
_cell.angle_alpha   90.00
_cell.angle_beta   90.00
_cell.angle_gamma   90.00
#
_symmetry.space_group_name_H-M   'P 1'
#
loop_
_entity.id
_entity.type
_entity.pdbx_description
1 polymer ?
#
loop_
_entity_poly.entity_id
_entity_poly.type
_entity_poly.pdbx_seq_one_letter_code
_entity_poly.pdbx_strand_id
1 'polypeptide(L)'
;MKEQLYSSDLARRLHNSVKQVTWAKNTNSDLRADRRRALHTAAVQKFRAVNQEENAIQKALNRAHLAPAELYLKDKGVVKNNCREMLRDLASLNVLVNNVGAVIQTVVEGIRMELKDTVSGKTVSRTMKEGGVASEIQIVHKIQQSKGITLSGDGTTIRHRNVESQHGSWEVKSYTAESEEKRQVTRAFGITMSLDHTSETQLHTWKLRAQEFIATYNASPFGQSNPMDVWKFAGAILGLMTDHAADQKKLAQLLLGWKLESIRALEGRKFMEKAALTDLLPVILEENEKKIEQAGGIRAWEKLPEAEKEHRDAETCEKLCMRFGETVWQEFSEDQRRAAALFVWAGCCMHKEQNSVKYGAQRMANYWIVKKLTGPVKLMNRENATAAGAGPSKAQENALEASQGSAVKLTSLAGAVFQHKDDKKG
;
A
#
# COMPACT_ATOMS: atom_id res chain seq x y z
N MET A 1 -61.96 -86.10 -77.44
CA MET A 1 -60.50 -85.84 -77.35
C MET A 1 -60.28 -84.34 -77.15
N LYS A 2 -60.48 -83.80 -75.94
CA LYS A 2 -59.44 -83.51 -74.93
C LYS A 2 -58.28 -82.57 -75.33
N GLU A 3 -58.17 -82.10 -76.57
CA GLU A 3 -57.10 -81.16 -77.00
C GLU A 3 -57.57 -79.72 -77.34
N GLN A 4 -58.86 -79.48 -77.63
CA GLN A 4 -59.34 -78.11 -77.93
C GLN A 4 -59.73 -77.27 -76.70
N LEU A 5 -59.91 -77.88 -75.53
CA LEU A 5 -60.28 -77.19 -74.28
C LEU A 5 -59.07 -76.70 -73.46
N TYR A 6 -57.85 -77.15 -73.77
CA TYR A 6 -56.63 -76.73 -73.07
C TYR A 6 -55.99 -75.45 -73.64
N SER A 7 -56.28 -75.14 -74.91
CA SER A 7 -55.69 -73.99 -75.63
C SER A 7 -56.34 -72.64 -75.28
N SER A 8 -57.65 -72.61 -75.00
CA SER A 8 -58.37 -71.36 -74.72
C SER A 8 -58.17 -70.81 -73.30
N ASP A 9 -58.03 -71.68 -72.28
CA ASP A 9 -57.78 -71.22 -70.90
C ASP A 9 -56.31 -70.77 -70.70
N LEU A 10 -55.35 -71.39 -71.41
CA LEU A 10 -53.96 -70.98 -71.38
C LEU A 10 -53.77 -69.59 -72.03
N ALA A 11 -54.41 -69.34 -73.19
CA ALA A 11 -54.37 -68.04 -73.85
C ALA A 11 -55.01 -66.92 -73.01
N ARG A 12 -56.11 -67.22 -72.30
CA ARG A 12 -56.77 -66.26 -71.40
C ARG A 12 -55.94 -65.96 -70.15
N ARG A 13 -55.30 -66.96 -69.56
CA ARG A 13 -54.35 -66.78 -68.44
C ARG A 13 -53.13 -65.97 -68.86
N LEU A 14 -52.58 -66.23 -70.04
CA LEU A 14 -51.42 -65.48 -70.57
C LEU A 14 -51.79 -64.02 -70.84
N HIS A 15 -52.97 -63.75 -71.43
CA HIS A 15 -53.44 -62.38 -71.66
C HIS A 15 -53.67 -61.61 -70.36
N ASN A 16 -54.23 -62.25 -69.33
CA ASN A 16 -54.42 -61.63 -68.02
C ASN A 16 -53.09 -61.39 -67.29
N SER A 17 -52.14 -62.32 -67.39
CA SER A 17 -50.79 -62.14 -66.83
C SER A 17 -50.03 -61.01 -67.54
N VAL A 18 -50.13 -60.89 -68.86
CA VAL A 18 -49.53 -59.78 -69.61
C VAL A 18 -50.15 -58.44 -69.20
N LYS A 19 -51.49 -58.37 -69.05
CA LYS A 19 -52.15 -57.15 -68.53
C LYS A 19 -51.69 -56.79 -67.12
N GLN A 20 -51.56 -57.76 -66.22
CA GLN A 20 -51.06 -57.52 -64.86
C GLN A 20 -49.60 -57.03 -64.86
N VAL A 21 -48.74 -57.61 -65.70
CA VAL A 21 -47.34 -57.18 -65.82
C VAL A 21 -47.23 -55.78 -66.42
N THR A 22 -48.03 -55.44 -67.43
CA THR A 22 -48.04 -54.09 -68.02
C THR A 22 -48.59 -53.06 -67.03
N TRP A 23 -49.65 -53.39 -66.28
CA TRP A 23 -50.16 -52.54 -65.21
C TRP A 23 -49.09 -52.30 -64.12
N ALA A 24 -48.46 -53.37 -63.63
CA ALA A 24 -47.40 -53.28 -62.63
C ALA A 24 -46.18 -52.47 -63.12
N LYS A 25 -45.81 -52.56 -64.40
CA LYS A 25 -44.74 -51.75 -64.99
C LYS A 25 -45.08 -50.26 -65.01
N ASN A 26 -46.31 -49.91 -65.39
CA ASN A 26 -46.77 -48.52 -65.40
C ASN A 26 -46.83 -47.96 -63.97
N THR A 27 -47.41 -48.68 -63.02
CA THR A 27 -47.45 -48.26 -61.61
C THR A 27 -46.04 -48.10 -61.01
N ASN A 28 -45.08 -48.96 -61.37
CA ASN A 28 -43.70 -48.84 -60.91
C ASN A 28 -42.99 -47.63 -61.54
N SER A 29 -43.31 -47.28 -62.79
CA SER A 29 -42.83 -46.05 -63.43
C SER A 29 -43.33 -44.81 -62.70
N ASP A 30 -44.62 -44.77 -62.36
CA ASP A 30 -45.24 -43.64 -61.65
C ASP A 30 -44.68 -43.51 -60.23
N LEU A 31 -44.53 -44.61 -59.48
CA LEU A 31 -43.91 -44.62 -58.16
C LEU A 31 -42.45 -44.15 -58.20
N ARG A 32 -41.70 -44.46 -59.26
CA ARG A 32 -40.32 -43.95 -59.44
C ARG A 32 -40.30 -42.46 -59.77
N ALA A 33 -41.31 -41.93 -60.47
CA ALA A 33 -41.44 -40.51 -60.72
C ALA A 33 -41.79 -39.76 -59.42
N ASP A 34 -42.73 -40.28 -58.63
CA ASP A 34 -43.11 -39.69 -57.35
C ASP A 34 -41.98 -39.75 -56.31
N ARG A 35 -41.25 -40.86 -56.24
CA ARG A 35 -40.05 -40.96 -55.40
C ARG A 35 -38.99 -39.94 -55.80
N ARG A 36 -38.78 -39.70 -57.10
CA ARG A 36 -37.84 -38.66 -57.56
C ARG A 36 -38.30 -37.26 -57.18
N ARG A 37 -39.60 -36.96 -57.30
CA ARG A 37 -40.17 -35.68 -56.85
C ARG A 37 -39.99 -35.49 -55.34
N ALA A 38 -40.35 -36.49 -54.54
CA ALA A 38 -40.20 -36.43 -53.08
C ALA A 38 -38.74 -36.24 -52.64
N LEU A 39 -37.80 -36.96 -53.25
CA LEU A 39 -36.37 -36.81 -52.98
C LEU A 39 -35.86 -35.43 -53.37
N HIS A 40 -36.31 -34.88 -54.50
CA HIS A 40 -35.93 -33.52 -54.90
C HIS A 40 -36.47 -32.47 -53.92
N THR A 41 -37.74 -32.58 -53.51
CA THR A 41 -38.33 -31.67 -52.52
C THR A 41 -37.61 -31.75 -51.18
N ALA A 42 -37.28 -32.96 -50.70
CA ALA A 42 -36.53 -33.15 -49.46
C ALA A 42 -35.10 -32.57 -49.55
N ALA A 43 -34.42 -32.74 -50.69
CA ALA A 43 -33.09 -32.16 -50.91
C ALA A 43 -33.13 -30.61 -50.91
N VAL A 44 -34.15 -30.01 -51.55
CA VAL A 44 -34.34 -28.55 -51.55
C VAL A 44 -34.66 -28.02 -50.16
N GLN A 45 -35.49 -28.73 -49.38
CA GLN A 45 -35.79 -28.36 -47.99
C GLN A 45 -34.54 -28.45 -47.11
N LYS A 46 -33.74 -29.51 -47.24
CA LYS A 46 -32.48 -29.67 -46.51
C LYS A 46 -31.49 -28.56 -46.84
N PHE A 47 -31.34 -28.22 -48.11
CA PHE A 47 -30.45 -27.12 -48.56
C PHE A 47 -30.92 -25.75 -48.03
N ARG A 48 -32.23 -25.50 -48.04
CA ARG A 48 -32.80 -24.27 -47.47
C ARG A 48 -32.60 -24.18 -45.95
N ALA A 49 -32.74 -25.30 -45.23
CA ALA A 49 -32.52 -25.33 -43.78
C ALA A 49 -31.06 -25.02 -43.43
N VAL A 50 -30.09 -25.63 -44.12
CA VAL A 50 -28.66 -25.35 -43.93
C VAL A 50 -28.34 -23.88 -44.23
N ASN A 51 -28.81 -23.34 -45.35
CA ASN A 51 -28.59 -21.92 -45.68
C ASN A 51 -29.28 -20.97 -44.69
N GLN A 52 -30.43 -21.34 -44.11
CA GLN A 52 -31.09 -20.53 -43.08
C GLN A 52 -30.29 -20.54 -41.77
N GLU A 53 -29.73 -21.68 -41.41
CA GLU A 53 -28.86 -21.83 -40.23
C GLU A 53 -27.57 -21.02 -40.40
N GLU A 54 -26.87 -21.14 -41.53
CA GLU A 54 -25.66 -20.35 -41.83
C GLU A 54 -25.95 -18.84 -41.86
N ASN A 55 -27.06 -18.42 -42.48
CA ASN A 55 -27.45 -17.01 -42.47
C ASN A 55 -27.82 -16.51 -41.07
N ALA A 56 -28.45 -17.34 -40.24
CA ALA A 56 -28.76 -17.01 -38.85
C ALA A 56 -27.48 -16.86 -38.01
N ILE A 57 -26.50 -17.77 -38.19
CA ILE A 57 -25.19 -17.71 -37.54
C ILE A 57 -24.43 -16.45 -37.97
N GLN A 58 -24.37 -16.16 -39.28
CA GLN A 58 -23.70 -14.97 -39.79
C GLN A 58 -24.36 -13.68 -39.30
N LYS A 59 -25.70 -13.64 -39.23
CA LYS A 59 -26.45 -12.50 -38.71
C LYS A 59 -26.26 -12.32 -37.20
N ALA A 60 -26.11 -13.42 -36.45
CA ALA A 60 -25.76 -13.38 -35.02
C ALA A 60 -24.33 -12.90 -34.79
N LEU A 61 -23.35 -13.39 -35.57
CA LEU A 61 -21.95 -12.94 -35.52
C LEU A 61 -21.80 -11.46 -35.90
N ASN A 62 -22.53 -11.00 -36.92
CA ASN A 62 -22.53 -9.59 -37.32
C ASN A 62 -23.20 -8.71 -36.25
N ARG A 63 -24.28 -9.18 -35.61
CA ARG A 63 -24.90 -8.47 -34.47
C ARG A 63 -23.97 -8.41 -33.26
N ALA A 64 -23.25 -9.49 -32.97
CA ALA A 64 -22.27 -9.54 -31.88
C ALA A 64 -21.06 -8.63 -32.13
N HIS A 65 -20.63 -8.47 -33.39
CA HIS A 65 -19.57 -7.52 -33.77
C HIS A 65 -20.02 -6.05 -33.80
N LEU A 66 -21.32 -5.79 -33.94
CA LEU A 66 -21.88 -4.44 -34.06
C LEU A 66 -22.44 -3.88 -32.75
N ALA A 67 -22.75 -4.73 -31.77
CA ALA A 67 -23.17 -4.27 -30.44
C ALA A 67 -21.93 -3.78 -29.67
N PRO A 68 -21.90 -2.51 -29.21
CA PRO A 68 -20.82 -2.05 -28.35
C PRO A 68 -20.80 -2.92 -27.09
N ALA A 69 -19.62 -3.41 -26.70
CA ALA A 69 -19.51 -4.19 -25.49
C ALA A 69 -19.95 -3.33 -24.30
N GLU A 70 -20.89 -3.84 -23.50
CA GLU A 70 -21.46 -3.13 -22.37
C GLU A 70 -20.55 -3.24 -21.15
N LEU A 71 -20.29 -2.12 -20.48
CA LEU A 71 -19.58 -2.08 -19.21
C LEU A 71 -20.51 -1.66 -18.08
N TYR A 72 -20.52 -2.45 -17.01
CA TYR A 72 -21.20 -2.14 -15.76
C TYR A 72 -20.16 -2.07 -14.64
N LEU A 73 -20.10 -0.92 -13.96
CA LEU A 73 -19.24 -0.68 -12.80
C LEU A 73 -19.79 -1.34 -11.53
N LYS A 74 -21.11 -1.56 -11.50
CA LYS A 74 -21.83 -2.15 -10.37
C LYS A 74 -22.43 -3.51 -10.74
N ASP A 75 -22.56 -4.35 -9.73
CA ASP A 75 -23.41 -5.52 -9.74
C ASP A 75 -24.43 -5.39 -8.61
N LYS A 76 -25.73 -5.46 -8.93
CA LYS A 76 -26.84 -5.26 -7.97
C LYS A 76 -26.68 -4.00 -7.10
N GLY A 77 -26.20 -2.90 -7.70
CA GLY A 77 -25.97 -1.62 -7.01
C GLY A 77 -24.66 -1.53 -6.22
N VAL A 78 -23.89 -2.61 -6.11
CA VAL A 78 -22.59 -2.67 -5.42
C VAL A 78 -21.46 -2.51 -6.44
N VAL A 79 -20.52 -1.59 -6.20
CA VAL A 79 -19.34 -1.43 -7.07
C VAL A 79 -18.48 -2.69 -7.01
N LYS A 80 -18.18 -3.27 -8.17
CA LYS A 80 -17.38 -4.50 -8.32
C LYS A 80 -15.95 -4.31 -7.81
N ASN A 81 -15.31 -5.38 -7.35
CA ASN A 81 -13.96 -5.31 -6.75
C ASN A 81 -12.89 -4.78 -7.73
N ASN A 82 -12.89 -5.27 -8.96
CA ASN A 82 -11.99 -4.78 -10.02
C ASN A 82 -12.25 -3.31 -10.36
N CYS A 83 -13.52 -2.86 -10.34
CA CYS A 83 -13.85 -1.45 -10.49
C CYS A 83 -13.34 -0.64 -9.30
N ARG A 84 -13.50 -1.12 -8.05
CA ARG A 84 -12.95 -0.43 -6.87
C ARG A 84 -11.43 -0.25 -6.94
N GLU A 85 -10.73 -1.27 -7.44
CA GLU A 85 -9.29 -1.20 -7.71
C GLU A 85 -8.96 -0.13 -8.74
N MET A 86 -9.60 -0.17 -9.91
CA MET A 86 -9.47 0.86 -10.95
C MET A 86 -9.76 2.28 -10.42
N LEU A 87 -10.76 2.46 -9.55
CA LEU A 87 -11.05 3.77 -8.95
C LEU A 87 -9.89 4.28 -8.07
N ARG A 88 -9.23 3.39 -7.32
CA ARG A 88 -8.07 3.74 -6.51
C ARG A 88 -6.85 4.04 -7.38
N ASP A 89 -6.68 3.29 -8.46
CA ASP A 89 -5.57 3.51 -9.40
C ASP A 89 -5.70 4.84 -10.13
N LEU A 90 -6.90 5.20 -10.58
CA LEU A 90 -7.14 6.52 -11.18
C LEU A 90 -6.84 7.65 -10.19
N ALA A 91 -7.25 7.49 -8.93
CA ALA A 91 -6.92 8.47 -7.89
C ALA A 91 -5.41 8.55 -7.61
N SER A 92 -4.68 7.43 -7.66
CA SER A 92 -3.22 7.40 -7.50
C SER A 92 -2.47 8.06 -8.67
N LEU A 93 -3.09 8.06 -9.86
CA LEU A 93 -2.66 8.80 -11.04
C LEU A 93 -3.06 10.29 -11.01
N ASN A 94 -3.42 10.83 -9.83
CA ASN A 94 -3.83 12.22 -9.62
C ASN A 94 -5.11 12.65 -10.34
N VAL A 95 -5.98 11.71 -10.72
CA VAL A 95 -7.33 12.07 -11.18
C VAL A 95 -8.14 12.54 -9.98
N LEU A 96 -8.64 13.78 -10.05
CA LEU A 96 -9.51 14.34 -9.01
C LEU A 96 -10.71 13.41 -8.78
N VAL A 97 -11.03 13.12 -7.52
CA VAL A 97 -12.10 12.18 -7.12
C VAL A 97 -13.43 12.46 -7.81
N ASN A 98 -13.78 13.74 -8.01
CA ASN A 98 -15.02 14.14 -8.68
C ASN A 98 -14.99 13.92 -10.20
N ASN A 99 -13.80 13.79 -10.78
CA ASN A 99 -13.57 13.62 -12.21
C ASN A 99 -13.34 12.15 -12.60
N VAL A 100 -13.10 11.25 -11.64
CA VAL A 100 -12.86 9.82 -11.92
C VAL A 100 -13.96 9.20 -12.77
N GLY A 101 -15.23 9.49 -12.46
CA GLY A 101 -16.36 8.98 -13.26
C GLY A 101 -16.35 9.50 -14.71
N ALA A 102 -16.03 10.78 -14.90
CA ALA A 102 -15.92 11.39 -16.23
C ALA A 102 -14.76 10.79 -17.03
N VAL A 103 -13.60 10.56 -16.38
CA VAL A 103 -12.45 9.91 -17.03
C VAL A 103 -12.80 8.49 -17.51
N ILE A 104 -13.48 7.70 -16.67
CA ILE A 104 -13.93 6.36 -17.07
C ILE A 104 -14.85 6.45 -18.28
N GLN A 105 -15.83 7.35 -18.25
CA GLN A 105 -16.74 7.55 -19.38
C GLN A 105 -15.98 7.91 -20.66
N THR A 106 -15.06 8.87 -20.61
CA THR A 106 -14.25 9.28 -21.78
C THR A 106 -13.43 8.13 -22.36
N VAL A 107 -12.81 7.30 -21.50
CA VAL A 107 -12.02 6.14 -21.95
C VAL A 107 -12.93 5.08 -22.58
N VAL A 108 -14.08 4.79 -21.97
CA VAL A 108 -15.06 3.79 -22.45
C VAL A 108 -15.65 4.20 -23.81
N GLU A 109 -16.00 5.48 -23.96
CA GLU A 109 -16.44 6.06 -25.24
C GLU A 109 -15.35 5.96 -26.31
N GLY A 110 -14.09 6.24 -25.94
CA GLY A 110 -12.93 6.16 -26.83
C GLY A 110 -12.68 4.75 -27.40
N ILE A 111 -12.97 3.70 -26.62
CA ILE A 111 -12.87 2.30 -27.06
C ILE A 111 -14.18 1.75 -27.64
N ARG A 112 -15.16 2.62 -27.91
CA ARG A 112 -16.47 2.28 -28.50
C ARG A 112 -17.27 1.26 -27.68
N MET A 113 -17.15 1.32 -26.36
CA MET A 113 -17.98 0.57 -25.41
C MET A 113 -19.08 1.46 -24.85
N GLU A 114 -20.13 0.85 -24.31
CA GLU A 114 -21.23 1.59 -23.68
C GLU A 114 -21.19 1.43 -22.15
N LEU A 115 -21.06 2.54 -21.44
CA LEU A 115 -21.11 2.58 -19.98
C LEU A 115 -22.56 2.66 -19.50
N LYS A 116 -23.05 1.64 -18.81
CA LYS A 116 -24.48 1.53 -18.42
C LYS A 116 -24.80 2.13 -17.06
N ASP A 117 -23.80 2.45 -16.26
CA ASP A 117 -23.96 3.01 -14.94
C ASP A 117 -22.82 3.98 -14.57
N THR A 118 -22.98 4.70 -13.48
CA THR A 118 -22.01 5.73 -13.05
C THR A 118 -21.61 5.54 -11.59
N VAL A 119 -20.45 6.10 -11.23
CA VAL A 119 -20.00 6.22 -9.84
C VAL A 119 -19.94 7.69 -9.45
N SER A 120 -20.47 8.02 -8.28
CA SER A 120 -20.41 9.39 -7.75
C SER A 120 -19.07 9.65 -7.07
N GLY A 121 -18.64 10.91 -7.00
CA GLY A 121 -17.45 11.29 -6.23
C GLY A 121 -17.49 10.79 -4.77
N LYS A 122 -18.67 10.79 -4.13
CA LYS A 122 -18.86 10.20 -2.79
C LYS A 122 -18.53 8.70 -2.75
N THR A 123 -18.90 7.95 -3.78
CA THR A 123 -18.59 6.52 -3.88
C THR A 123 -17.09 6.31 -4.04
N VAL A 124 -16.46 7.08 -4.92
CA VAL A 124 -15.00 7.05 -5.10
C VAL A 124 -14.29 7.38 -3.79
N SER A 125 -14.68 8.43 -3.07
CA SER A 125 -14.11 8.76 -1.75
C SER A 125 -14.24 7.62 -0.74
N ARG A 126 -15.39 6.93 -0.71
CA ARG A 126 -15.59 5.78 0.19
C ARG A 126 -14.67 4.62 -0.18
N THR A 127 -14.52 4.33 -1.46
CA THR A 127 -13.58 3.31 -1.97
C THR A 127 -12.12 3.64 -1.58
N MET A 128 -11.73 4.92 -1.59
CA MET A 128 -10.42 5.33 -1.11
C MET A 128 -10.24 5.09 0.39
N LYS A 129 -11.25 5.46 1.20
CA LYS A 129 -11.23 5.23 2.66
C LYS A 129 -11.14 3.75 3.00
N GLU A 130 -11.91 2.91 2.31
CA GLU A 130 -11.82 1.45 2.43
C GLU A 130 -10.42 0.94 2.11
N GLY A 131 -9.79 1.46 1.04
CA GLY A 131 -8.40 1.16 0.71
C GLY A 131 -7.42 1.58 1.82
N GLY A 132 -7.67 2.70 2.49
CA GLY A 132 -6.92 3.14 3.66
C GLY A 132 -7.01 2.15 4.82
N VAL A 133 -8.23 1.76 5.21
CA VAL A 133 -8.46 0.73 6.25
C VAL A 133 -7.77 -0.59 5.90
N ALA A 134 -7.89 -1.04 4.65
CA ALA A 134 -7.20 -2.24 4.19
C ALA A 134 -5.67 -2.11 4.27
N SER A 135 -5.13 -0.91 4.00
CA SER A 135 -3.69 -0.62 4.14
C SER A 135 -3.24 -0.68 5.60
N GLU A 136 -4.01 -0.13 6.55
CA GLU A 136 -3.70 -0.19 7.98
C GLU A 136 -3.63 -1.65 8.47
N ILE A 137 -4.64 -2.46 8.14
CA ILE A 137 -4.68 -3.89 8.44
C ILE A 137 -3.45 -4.58 7.84
N GLN A 138 -3.13 -4.27 6.58
CA GLN A 138 -2.00 -4.88 5.89
C GLN A 138 -0.66 -4.51 6.53
N ILE A 139 -0.49 -3.26 6.98
CA ILE A 139 0.71 -2.81 7.68
C ILE A 139 0.91 -3.65 8.93
N VAL A 140 -0.06 -3.70 9.84
CA VAL A 140 0.07 -4.44 11.11
C VAL A 140 0.32 -5.92 10.87
N HIS A 141 -0.46 -6.53 9.97
CA HIS A 141 -0.32 -7.95 9.62
C HIS A 141 1.10 -8.29 9.15
N LYS A 142 1.70 -7.42 8.32
CA LYS A 142 3.04 -7.63 7.78
C LYS A 142 4.13 -7.36 8.80
N ILE A 143 3.96 -6.37 9.66
CA ILE A 143 4.90 -6.09 10.76
C ILE A 143 5.00 -7.31 11.66
N GLN A 144 3.87 -7.93 12.01
CA GLN A 144 3.82 -9.13 12.84
C GLN A 144 4.52 -10.34 12.22
N GLN A 145 4.60 -10.41 10.88
CA GLN A 145 5.32 -11.46 10.15
C GLN A 145 6.79 -11.10 9.87
N SER A 146 7.19 -9.85 10.09
CA SER A 146 8.53 -9.35 9.83
C SER A 146 9.47 -9.67 11.00
N LYS A 147 10.78 -9.70 10.75
CA LYS A 147 11.78 -9.76 11.83
C LYS A 147 11.94 -8.43 12.57
N GLY A 148 11.48 -7.35 11.97
CA GLY A 148 11.51 -6.02 12.54
C GLY A 148 11.33 -4.95 11.49
N ILE A 149 11.21 -3.71 11.98
CA ILE A 149 10.85 -2.53 11.19
C ILE A 149 11.84 -1.40 11.47
N THR A 150 12.20 -0.66 10.42
CA THR A 150 12.95 0.59 10.56
C THR A 150 12.00 1.74 10.31
N LEU A 151 11.91 2.65 11.28
CA LEU A 151 11.04 3.82 11.19
C LEU A 151 11.79 4.98 10.55
N SER A 152 11.05 5.87 9.91
CA SER A 152 11.58 7.13 9.44
C SER A 152 10.47 8.17 9.37
N GLY A 153 10.84 9.41 9.61
CA GLY A 153 9.91 10.52 9.52
C GLY A 153 10.64 11.78 9.13
N ASP A 154 9.90 12.68 8.51
CA ASP A 154 10.36 14.03 8.21
C ASP A 154 9.24 15.02 8.49
N GLY A 155 9.63 16.17 9.03
CA GLY A 155 8.74 17.21 9.50
C GLY A 155 8.96 18.51 8.73
N THR A 156 7.88 19.18 8.37
CA THR A 156 7.95 20.52 7.79
C THR A 156 6.86 21.42 8.37
N THR A 157 6.90 22.71 8.04
CA THR A 157 5.90 23.67 8.50
C THR A 157 5.14 24.23 7.30
N ILE A 158 3.83 24.02 7.27
CA ILE A 158 2.94 24.58 6.24
C ILE A 158 2.04 25.62 6.91
N ARG A 159 2.20 26.89 6.54
CA ARG A 159 1.42 28.03 7.09
C ARG A 159 1.43 28.06 8.63
N HIS A 160 2.63 28.00 9.22
CA HIS A 160 2.85 27.97 10.67
C HIS A 160 2.25 26.75 11.40
N ARG A 161 1.92 25.68 10.68
CA ARG A 161 1.50 24.41 11.27
C ARG A 161 2.53 23.34 10.96
N ASN A 162 2.95 22.63 11.99
CA ASN A 162 3.91 21.54 11.84
C ASN A 162 3.19 20.32 11.30
N VAL A 163 3.80 19.71 10.29
CA VAL A 163 3.28 18.57 9.57
C VAL A 163 4.39 17.55 9.51
N GLU A 164 4.11 16.34 10.00
CA GLU A 164 5.06 15.25 10.06
C GLU A 164 4.58 14.12 9.16
N SER A 165 5.47 13.65 8.30
CA SER A 165 5.28 12.45 7.51
C SER A 165 5.99 11.29 8.19
N GLN A 166 5.33 10.15 8.26
CA GLN A 166 5.86 8.96 8.91
C GLN A 166 5.83 7.78 7.94
N HIS A 167 6.88 6.98 7.96
CA HIS A 167 6.94 5.74 7.18
C HIS A 167 7.75 4.67 7.91
N GLY A 168 7.48 3.42 7.56
CA GLY A 168 8.25 2.27 8.01
C GLY A 168 8.76 1.47 6.82
N SER A 169 9.93 0.87 7.02
CA SER A 169 10.56 -0.03 6.05
C SER A 169 10.84 -1.39 6.68
N TRP A 170 10.47 -2.47 6.00
CA TRP A 170 10.68 -3.85 6.47
C TRP A 170 10.63 -4.88 5.34
N GLU A 171 11.09 -6.09 5.64
CA GLU A 171 11.00 -7.23 4.71
C GLU A 171 9.61 -7.85 4.69
N VAL A 172 9.10 -8.08 3.49
CA VAL A 172 7.85 -8.82 3.26
C VAL A 172 8.08 -9.96 2.28
N LYS A 173 7.39 -11.08 2.50
CA LYS A 173 7.35 -12.17 1.52
C LYS A 173 6.64 -11.71 0.25
N SER A 174 7.14 -12.10 -0.92
CA SER A 174 6.41 -11.91 -2.17
C SER A 174 5.12 -12.73 -2.18
N TYR A 175 4.07 -12.19 -2.78
CA TYR A 175 2.78 -12.87 -2.96
C TYR A 175 2.63 -13.53 -4.35
N THR A 176 3.66 -13.43 -5.19
CA THR A 176 3.72 -14.17 -6.45
C THR A 176 3.94 -15.64 -6.14
N ALA A 177 3.00 -16.51 -6.55
CA ALA A 177 2.78 -17.87 -6.07
C ALA A 177 3.95 -18.88 -6.15
N GLU A 178 5.14 -18.47 -6.61
CA GLU A 178 6.28 -19.36 -6.85
C GLU A 178 7.60 -18.89 -6.20
N SER A 179 7.61 -17.76 -5.47
CA SER A 179 8.85 -17.19 -4.94
C SER A 179 8.77 -16.91 -3.44
N GLU A 180 9.67 -17.54 -2.67
CA GLU A 180 9.95 -17.21 -1.27
C GLU A 180 10.78 -15.91 -1.12
N GLU A 181 11.06 -15.21 -2.22
CA GLU A 181 11.89 -14.02 -2.22
C GLU A 181 11.28 -12.95 -1.31
N LYS A 182 12.12 -12.49 -0.38
CA LYS A 182 11.80 -11.37 0.49
C LYS A 182 12.20 -10.09 -0.21
N ARG A 183 11.29 -9.13 -0.23
CA ARG A 183 11.59 -7.79 -0.71
C ARG A 183 11.47 -6.78 0.42
N GLN A 184 12.36 -5.80 0.42
CA GLN A 184 12.21 -4.61 1.24
C GLN A 184 11.05 -3.77 0.70
N VAL A 185 10.17 -3.34 1.59
CA VAL A 185 9.10 -2.42 1.26
C VAL A 185 9.09 -1.24 2.21
N THR A 186 8.75 -0.07 1.68
CA THR A 186 8.46 1.12 2.47
C THR A 186 6.96 1.42 2.38
N ARG A 187 6.35 1.76 3.52
CA ARG A 187 4.93 2.12 3.61
C ARG A 187 4.78 3.38 4.44
N ALA A 188 3.95 4.31 3.96
CA ALA A 188 3.58 5.50 4.71
C ALA A 188 2.63 5.13 5.85
N PHE A 189 2.87 5.68 7.03
CA PHE A 189 1.99 5.62 8.19
C PHE A 189 1.08 6.86 8.26
N GLY A 190 1.18 7.72 7.26
CA GLY A 190 0.35 8.90 7.09
C GLY A 190 1.10 10.18 7.36
N ILE A 191 0.31 11.25 7.39
CA ILE A 191 0.76 12.62 7.64
C ILE A 191 -0.05 13.13 8.82
N THR A 192 0.64 13.59 9.86
CA THR A 192 0.03 14.10 11.09
C THR A 192 0.41 15.56 11.28
N MET A 193 -0.51 16.34 11.84
CA MET A 193 -0.20 17.68 12.28
C MET A 193 0.25 17.63 13.73
N SER A 194 1.38 18.25 14.03
CA SER A 194 1.89 18.34 15.40
C SER A 194 1.74 19.76 15.94
N LEU A 195 1.56 19.88 17.26
CA LEU A 195 1.53 21.16 17.95
C LEU A 195 2.94 21.76 18.07
N ASP A 196 3.95 20.91 18.26
CA ASP A 196 5.36 21.27 18.38
C ASP A 196 6.28 20.21 17.74
N HIS A 197 7.58 20.45 17.76
CA HIS A 197 8.60 19.56 17.19
C HIS A 197 9.46 18.91 18.29
N THR A 198 8.91 18.71 19.49
CA THR A 198 9.68 18.06 20.56
C THR A 198 9.74 16.55 20.34
N SER A 199 10.83 15.92 20.79
CA SER A 199 11.03 14.47 20.72
C SER A 199 9.92 13.69 21.42
N GLU A 200 9.41 14.21 22.53
CA GLU A 200 8.30 13.63 23.29
C GLU A 200 7.00 13.65 22.50
N THR A 201 6.66 14.78 21.89
CA THR A 201 5.47 14.88 21.04
C THR A 201 5.58 13.94 19.84
N GLN A 202 6.76 13.84 19.23
CA GLN A 202 7.00 12.91 18.13
C GLN A 202 6.84 11.45 18.56
N LEU A 203 7.41 11.05 19.71
CA LEU A 203 7.22 9.70 20.25
C LEU A 203 5.73 9.43 20.52
N HIS A 204 5.03 10.38 21.11
CA HIS A 204 3.60 10.27 21.37
C HIS A 204 2.81 10.06 20.08
N THR A 205 3.13 10.80 19.01
CA THR A 205 2.54 10.61 17.69
C THR A 205 2.79 9.19 17.16
N TRP A 206 4.01 8.65 17.27
CA TRP A 206 4.30 7.27 16.90
C TRP A 206 3.49 6.24 17.70
N LYS A 207 3.38 6.42 19.02
CA LYS A 207 2.57 5.56 19.90
C LYS A 207 1.09 5.59 19.50
N LEU A 208 0.53 6.78 19.28
CA LEU A 208 -0.86 6.96 18.88
C LEU A 208 -1.14 6.33 17.51
N ARG A 209 -0.26 6.56 16.51
CA ARG A 209 -0.40 5.92 15.18
C ARG A 209 -0.37 4.39 15.27
N ALA A 210 0.57 3.85 16.05
CA ALA A 210 0.66 2.40 16.25
C ALA A 210 -0.62 1.85 16.90
N GLN A 211 -1.15 2.52 17.92
CA GLN A 211 -2.40 2.12 18.59
C GLN A 211 -3.59 2.15 17.63
N GLU A 212 -3.73 3.18 16.81
CA GLU A 212 -4.82 3.26 15.83
C GLU A 212 -4.75 2.13 14.80
N PHE A 213 -3.57 1.87 14.24
CA PHE A 213 -3.40 0.77 13.28
C PHE A 213 -3.68 -0.59 13.92
N ILE A 214 -3.23 -0.80 15.16
CA ILE A 214 -3.49 -2.02 15.92
C ILE A 214 -4.98 -2.15 16.23
N ALA A 215 -5.68 -1.08 16.58
CA ALA A 215 -7.11 -1.09 16.84
C ALA A 215 -7.89 -1.48 15.56
N THR A 216 -7.58 -0.86 14.42
CA THR A 216 -8.15 -1.25 13.12
C THR A 216 -7.87 -2.71 12.79
N TYR A 217 -6.63 -3.17 13.00
CA TYR A 217 -6.24 -4.56 12.76
C TYR A 217 -6.98 -5.55 13.66
N ASN A 218 -7.04 -5.30 14.96
CA ASN A 218 -7.70 -6.17 15.95
C ASN A 218 -9.22 -6.21 15.76
N ALA A 219 -9.84 -5.17 15.20
CA ALA A 219 -11.23 -5.18 14.80
C ALA A 219 -11.50 -6.04 13.54
N SER A 220 -10.48 -6.36 12.75
CA SER A 220 -10.60 -7.19 11.54
C SER A 220 -10.60 -8.70 11.86
N PRO A 221 -11.10 -9.56 10.95
CA PRO A 221 -11.03 -11.01 11.14
C PRO A 221 -9.61 -11.54 11.38
N PHE A 222 -8.59 -10.92 10.78
CA PHE A 222 -7.19 -11.29 11.00
C PHE A 222 -6.77 -11.07 12.45
N GLY A 223 -7.03 -9.88 12.98
CA GLY A 223 -6.62 -9.53 14.35
C GLY A 223 -7.47 -10.20 15.42
N GLN A 224 -8.74 -10.54 15.14
CA GLN A 224 -9.54 -11.39 16.04
C GLN A 224 -8.92 -12.79 16.21
N SER A 225 -8.34 -13.34 15.15
CA SER A 225 -7.67 -14.66 15.21
C SER A 225 -6.25 -14.61 15.78
N ASN A 226 -5.54 -13.51 15.57
CA ASN A 226 -4.14 -13.34 15.97
C ASN A 226 -3.87 -11.88 16.37
N PRO A 227 -4.27 -11.48 17.58
CA PRO A 227 -4.23 -10.08 17.98
C PRO A 227 -2.80 -9.53 18.09
N MET A 228 -2.67 -8.28 17.67
CA MET A 228 -1.46 -7.49 17.84
C MET A 228 -1.61 -6.61 19.07
N ASP A 229 -0.52 -6.39 19.81
CA ASP A 229 -0.48 -5.41 20.89
C ASP A 229 0.64 -4.40 20.65
N VAL A 230 0.60 -3.31 21.41
CA VAL A 230 1.51 -2.18 21.26
C VAL A 230 2.96 -2.56 21.60
N TRP A 231 3.16 -3.53 22.49
CA TRP A 231 4.49 -4.00 22.88
C TRP A 231 5.14 -4.83 21.78
N LYS A 232 4.39 -5.71 21.10
CA LYS A 232 4.87 -6.44 19.92
C LYS A 232 5.31 -5.49 18.82
N PHE A 233 4.56 -4.41 18.60
CA PHE A 233 4.91 -3.40 17.60
C PHE A 233 6.22 -2.70 17.96
N ALA A 234 6.32 -2.18 19.18
CA ALA A 234 7.49 -1.46 19.64
C ALA A 234 8.74 -2.36 19.73
N GLY A 235 8.57 -3.60 20.20
CA GLY A 235 9.64 -4.60 20.25
C GLY A 235 10.22 -4.93 18.87
N ALA A 236 9.41 -4.82 17.82
CA ALA A 236 9.82 -5.04 16.43
C ALA A 236 10.65 -3.88 15.84
N ILE A 237 10.73 -2.71 16.48
CA ILE A 237 11.50 -1.56 15.96
C ILE A 237 12.99 -1.88 16.00
N LEU A 238 13.67 -1.88 14.85
CA LEU A 238 15.11 -2.14 14.73
C LEU A 238 15.93 -0.89 14.43
N GLY A 239 15.27 0.24 14.15
CA GLY A 239 15.99 1.47 13.88
C GLY A 239 15.13 2.66 13.56
N LEU A 240 15.80 3.79 13.44
CA LEU A 240 15.22 5.07 13.08
C LEU A 240 16.12 5.78 12.06
N MET A 241 15.52 6.30 10.99
CA MET A 241 16.17 7.19 10.04
C MET A 241 15.53 8.58 10.09
N THR A 242 16.26 9.54 10.64
CA THR A 242 15.82 10.93 10.83
C THR A 242 16.98 11.88 10.56
N ASP A 243 16.81 13.19 10.69
CA ASP A 243 17.95 14.10 10.61
C ASP A 243 18.88 14.03 11.84
N HIS A 244 19.93 14.86 11.85
CA HIS A 244 20.94 14.86 12.91
C HIS A 244 20.64 15.86 14.06
N ALA A 245 19.47 16.48 14.08
CA ALA A 245 19.10 17.47 15.08
C ALA A 245 19.05 16.86 16.49
N ALA A 246 19.17 17.71 17.51
CA ALA A 246 19.29 17.26 18.90
C ALA A 246 18.00 16.58 19.38
N ASP A 247 16.85 17.10 18.96
CA ASP A 247 15.53 16.51 19.15
C ASP A 247 15.41 15.14 18.46
N GLN A 248 15.95 14.95 17.25
CA GLN A 248 15.93 13.66 16.58
C GLN A 248 16.81 12.60 17.27
N LYS A 249 17.97 13.01 17.82
CA LYS A 249 18.80 12.14 18.66
C LYS A 249 18.07 11.68 19.92
N LYS A 250 17.40 12.62 20.59
CA LYS A 250 16.59 12.33 21.77
C LYS A 250 15.40 11.43 21.43
N LEU A 251 14.75 11.65 20.28
CA LEU A 251 13.69 10.76 19.79
C LEU A 251 14.21 9.33 19.58
N ALA A 252 15.39 9.15 18.99
CA ALA A 252 15.99 7.83 18.82
C ALA A 252 16.21 7.11 20.17
N GLN A 253 16.68 7.84 21.20
CA GLN A 253 16.83 7.31 22.56
C GLN A 253 15.49 6.93 23.19
N LEU A 254 14.47 7.77 23.02
CA LEU A 254 13.12 7.52 23.52
C LEU A 254 12.48 6.30 22.84
N LEU A 255 12.66 6.14 21.52
CA LEU A 255 12.18 4.97 20.78
C LEU A 255 12.88 3.68 21.22
N LEU A 256 14.20 3.72 21.44
CA LEU A 256 14.93 2.60 22.03
C LEU A 256 14.40 2.26 23.43
N GLY A 257 14.14 3.27 24.26
CA GLY A 257 13.53 3.07 25.57
C GLY A 257 12.18 2.35 25.48
N TRP A 258 11.30 2.82 24.60
CA TRP A 258 9.99 2.19 24.38
C TRP A 258 10.10 0.75 23.83
N LYS A 259 11.05 0.49 22.94
CA LYS A 259 11.37 -0.87 22.45
C LYS A 259 11.79 -1.78 23.62
N LEU A 260 12.75 -1.35 24.43
CA LEU A 260 13.29 -2.16 25.53
C LEU A 260 12.24 -2.42 26.62
N GLU A 261 11.47 -1.41 26.98
CA GLU A 261 10.32 -1.54 27.88
C GLU A 261 9.34 -2.60 27.35
N SER A 262 9.00 -2.53 26.06
CA SER A 262 8.09 -3.46 25.43
C SER A 262 8.62 -4.90 25.37
N ILE A 263 9.93 -5.08 25.12
CA ILE A 263 10.55 -6.42 25.16
C ILE A 263 10.44 -7.01 26.56
N ARG A 264 10.74 -6.23 27.60
CA ARG A 264 10.61 -6.69 29.00
C ARG A 264 9.16 -7.08 29.30
N ALA A 265 8.19 -6.23 28.95
CA ALA A 265 6.78 -6.53 29.15
C ALA A 265 6.36 -7.85 28.47
N LEU A 266 6.83 -8.10 27.25
CA LEU A 266 6.56 -9.34 26.51
C LEU A 266 7.19 -10.57 27.16
N GLU A 267 8.44 -10.46 27.65
CA GLU A 267 9.09 -11.56 28.36
C GLU A 267 8.42 -11.86 29.70
N GLY A 268 7.98 -10.83 30.42
CA GLY A 268 7.21 -11.01 31.65
C GLY A 268 5.85 -11.66 31.41
N ARG A 269 5.16 -11.30 30.32
CA ARG A 269 3.93 -11.99 29.92
C ARG A 269 4.20 -13.47 29.62
N LYS A 270 5.25 -13.78 28.84
CA LYS A 270 5.64 -15.17 28.55
C LYS A 270 6.01 -15.95 29.80
N PHE A 271 6.63 -15.29 30.79
CA PHE A 271 6.93 -15.88 32.08
C PHE A 271 5.64 -16.23 32.82
N MET A 272 4.72 -15.27 32.95
CA MET A 272 3.43 -15.47 33.62
C MET A 272 2.58 -16.57 32.97
N GLU A 273 2.61 -16.70 31.63
CA GLU A 273 1.89 -17.77 30.91
C GLU A 273 2.42 -19.18 31.21
N LYS A 274 3.69 -19.31 31.62
CA LYS A 274 4.36 -20.60 31.85
C LYS A 274 4.58 -20.95 33.31
N ALA A 275 4.69 -19.94 34.17
CA ALA A 275 4.97 -20.13 35.59
C ALA A 275 3.81 -20.83 36.30
N ALA A 276 4.12 -21.58 37.36
CA ALA A 276 3.09 -22.18 38.19
C ALA A 276 2.33 -21.07 38.94
N LEU A 277 1.02 -21.24 39.09
CA LEU A 277 0.18 -20.25 39.78
C LEU A 277 0.67 -19.99 41.22
N THR A 278 1.22 -21.00 41.89
CA THR A 278 1.80 -20.89 43.24
C THR A 278 2.95 -19.88 43.32
N ASP A 279 3.71 -19.71 42.24
CA ASP A 279 4.86 -18.81 42.19
C ASP A 279 4.41 -17.38 41.88
N LEU A 280 3.32 -17.24 41.13
CA LEU A 280 2.75 -15.95 40.75
C LEU A 280 1.86 -15.34 41.84
N LEU A 281 1.11 -16.18 42.58
CA LEU A 281 0.11 -15.75 43.54
C LEU A 281 0.61 -14.72 44.57
N PRO A 282 1.77 -14.89 45.22
CA PRO A 282 2.24 -13.92 46.22
C PRO A 282 2.41 -12.51 45.63
N VAL A 283 2.98 -12.42 44.42
CA VAL A 283 3.23 -11.15 43.74
C VAL A 283 1.93 -10.54 43.22
N ILE A 284 1.02 -11.37 42.70
CA ILE A 284 -0.31 -10.92 42.25
C ILE A 284 -1.13 -10.37 43.42
N LEU A 285 -1.10 -11.04 44.57
CA LEU A 285 -1.79 -10.57 45.77
C LEU A 285 -1.21 -9.25 46.26
N GLU A 286 0.12 -9.13 46.32
CA GLU A 286 0.81 -7.90 46.71
C GLU A 286 0.39 -6.71 45.82
N GLU A 287 0.40 -6.87 44.50
CA GLU A 287 0.00 -5.78 43.58
C GLU A 287 -1.51 -5.48 43.63
N ASN A 288 -2.34 -6.49 43.85
CA ASN A 288 -3.78 -6.30 44.04
C ASN A 288 -4.10 -5.54 45.34
N GLU A 289 -3.40 -5.85 46.44
CA GLU A 289 -3.54 -5.12 47.71
C GLU A 289 -3.19 -3.64 47.52
N LYS A 290 -2.04 -3.33 46.89
CA LYS A 290 -1.66 -1.94 46.56
C LYS A 290 -2.71 -1.24 45.71
N LYS A 291 -3.25 -1.91 44.68
CA LYS A 291 -4.30 -1.38 43.81
C LYS A 291 -5.58 -1.05 44.59
N ILE A 292 -5.98 -1.91 45.52
CA ILE A 292 -7.15 -1.71 46.39
C ILE A 292 -6.90 -0.57 47.39
N GLU A 293 -5.71 -0.49 47.97
CA GLU A 293 -5.32 0.60 48.86
C GLU A 293 -5.33 1.95 48.14
N GLN A 294 -4.80 2.02 46.92
CA GLN A 294 -4.84 3.22 46.07
C GLN A 294 -6.27 3.65 45.72
N ALA A 295 -7.23 2.74 45.73
CA ALA A 295 -8.65 3.05 45.57
C ALA A 295 -9.30 3.60 46.85
N GLY A 296 -8.58 3.64 47.98
CA GLY A 296 -9.11 4.02 49.29
C GLY A 296 -9.57 2.83 50.14
N GLY A 297 -9.07 1.62 49.85
CA GLY A 297 -9.40 0.38 50.54
C GLY A 297 -10.59 -0.38 49.94
N ILE A 298 -10.85 -1.57 50.47
CA ILE A 298 -11.80 -2.54 49.85
C ILE A 298 -13.21 -1.97 49.65
N ARG A 299 -13.73 -1.19 50.61
CA ARG A 299 -15.07 -0.59 50.51
C ARG A 299 -15.17 0.47 49.42
N ALA A 300 -14.08 1.19 49.15
CA ALA A 300 -14.03 2.18 48.07
C ALA A 300 -13.86 1.48 46.72
N TRP A 301 -13.01 0.45 46.66
CA TRP A 301 -12.85 -0.42 45.50
C TRP A 301 -14.18 -1.05 45.05
N GLU A 302 -14.93 -1.65 45.98
CA GLU A 302 -16.22 -2.29 45.68
C GLU A 302 -17.24 -1.34 45.04
N LYS A 303 -17.20 -0.05 45.42
CA LYS A 303 -18.07 1.01 44.91
C LYS A 303 -17.65 1.57 43.55
N LEU A 304 -16.47 1.23 43.03
CA LEU A 304 -16.04 1.69 41.72
C LEU A 304 -16.93 1.10 40.61
N PRO A 305 -17.21 1.87 39.54
CA PRO A 305 -17.82 1.34 38.33
C PRO A 305 -17.01 0.19 37.75
N GLU A 306 -17.68 -0.78 37.12
CA GLU A 306 -17.01 -1.96 36.56
C GLU A 306 -15.93 -1.60 35.53
N ALA A 307 -16.22 -0.62 34.66
CA ALA A 307 -15.25 -0.14 33.67
C ALA A 307 -13.96 0.43 34.31
N GLU A 308 -14.06 1.05 35.49
CA GLU A 308 -12.89 1.58 36.22
C GLU A 308 -12.11 0.44 36.88
N LYS A 309 -12.79 -0.60 37.39
CA LYS A 309 -12.15 -1.80 37.92
C LYS A 309 -11.38 -2.54 36.83
N GLU A 310 -12.03 -2.79 35.68
CA GLU A 310 -11.42 -3.40 34.51
C GLU A 310 -10.18 -2.63 34.03
N HIS A 311 -10.25 -1.29 34.00
CA HIS A 311 -9.12 -0.45 33.63
C HIS A 311 -7.94 -0.62 34.60
N ARG A 312 -8.20 -0.56 35.92
CA ARG A 312 -7.16 -0.73 36.94
C ARG A 312 -6.59 -2.16 36.98
N ASP A 313 -7.41 -3.16 36.68
CA ASP A 313 -6.97 -4.55 36.55
C ASP A 313 -6.03 -4.71 35.35
N ALA A 314 -6.37 -4.09 34.21
CA ALA A 314 -5.50 -4.05 33.05
C ALA A 314 -4.15 -3.39 33.36
N GLU A 315 -4.15 -2.22 34.02
CA GLU A 315 -2.92 -1.54 34.46
C GLU A 315 -2.08 -2.41 35.41
N THR A 316 -2.74 -3.14 36.31
CA THR A 316 -2.05 -4.03 37.26
C THR A 316 -1.41 -5.22 36.53
N CYS A 317 -2.10 -5.77 35.55
CA CYS A 317 -1.55 -6.80 34.67
C CYS A 317 -0.31 -6.29 33.91
N GLU A 318 -0.35 -5.06 33.40
CA GLU A 318 0.81 -4.44 32.75
C GLU A 318 2.00 -4.26 33.71
N LYS A 319 1.75 -3.79 34.94
CA LYS A 319 2.78 -3.67 35.99
C LYS A 319 3.41 -5.01 36.33
N LEU A 320 2.59 -6.05 36.46
CA LEU A 320 3.08 -7.42 36.70
C LEU A 320 3.95 -7.92 35.54
N CYS A 321 3.50 -7.73 34.30
CA CYS A 321 4.30 -8.07 33.11
C CYS A 321 5.65 -7.34 33.13
N MET A 322 5.68 -6.06 33.48
CA MET A 322 6.94 -5.32 33.60
C MET A 322 7.84 -5.83 34.73
N ARG A 323 7.27 -6.15 35.89
CA ARG A 323 8.02 -6.64 37.06
C ARG A 323 8.69 -7.98 36.77
N PHE A 324 7.94 -8.97 36.28
CA PHE A 324 8.50 -10.27 35.90
C PHE A 324 9.43 -10.14 34.70
N GLY A 325 9.11 -9.26 33.76
CA GLY A 325 9.93 -8.96 32.60
C GLY A 325 11.32 -8.44 32.95
N GLU A 326 11.40 -7.58 33.98
CA GLU A 326 12.68 -7.10 34.49
C GLU A 326 13.49 -8.24 35.14
N THR A 327 12.86 -9.15 35.89
CA THR A 327 13.54 -10.33 36.43
C THR A 327 14.13 -11.19 35.31
N VAL A 328 13.33 -11.52 34.30
CA VAL A 328 13.79 -12.30 33.13
C VAL A 328 14.90 -11.56 32.38
N TRP A 329 14.78 -10.23 32.22
CA TRP A 329 15.81 -9.41 31.58
C TRP A 329 17.13 -9.42 32.37
N GLN A 330 17.07 -9.45 33.70
CA GLN A 330 18.28 -9.56 34.53
C GLN A 330 18.96 -10.92 34.39
N GLU A 331 18.23 -11.97 34.02
CA GLU A 331 18.78 -13.30 33.75
C GLU A 331 19.32 -13.45 32.31
N PHE A 332 18.99 -12.54 31.40
CA PHE A 332 19.51 -12.57 30.04
C PHE A 332 21.04 -12.51 30.02
N SER A 333 21.63 -13.35 29.16
CA SER A 333 23.04 -13.24 28.81
C SER A 333 23.34 -11.91 28.11
N GLU A 334 24.62 -11.52 28.09
CA GLU A 334 25.05 -10.31 27.39
C GLU A 334 24.64 -10.33 25.91
N ASP A 335 24.74 -11.48 25.24
CA ASP A 335 24.34 -11.64 23.83
C ASP A 335 22.83 -11.47 23.63
N GLN A 336 22.01 -12.00 24.54
CA GLN A 336 20.56 -11.83 24.49
C GLN A 336 20.19 -10.36 24.68
N ARG A 337 20.81 -9.68 25.65
CA ARG A 337 20.58 -8.24 25.89
C ARG A 337 21.03 -7.41 24.69
N ARG A 338 22.19 -7.72 24.09
CA ARG A 338 22.69 -7.05 22.87
C ARG A 338 21.74 -7.23 21.70
N ALA A 339 21.28 -8.45 21.45
CA ALA A 339 20.33 -8.74 20.38
C ALA A 339 18.99 -8.02 20.60
N ALA A 340 18.47 -8.01 21.83
CA ALA A 340 17.25 -7.30 22.18
C ALA A 340 17.40 -5.78 22.09
N ALA A 341 18.57 -5.24 22.43
CA ALA A 341 18.88 -3.81 22.35
C ALA A 341 19.31 -3.35 20.95
N LEU A 342 19.36 -4.25 19.95
CA LEU A 342 19.73 -3.88 18.59
C LEU A 342 18.78 -2.80 18.07
N PHE A 343 19.35 -1.62 17.86
CA PHE A 343 18.66 -0.45 17.33
C PHE A 343 19.66 0.41 16.57
N VAL A 344 19.42 0.58 15.27
CA VAL A 344 20.29 1.37 14.39
C VAL A 344 19.66 2.73 14.14
N TRP A 345 20.33 3.78 14.59
CA TRP A 345 19.97 5.15 14.21
C TRP A 345 20.88 5.63 13.08
N ALA A 346 20.28 6.02 11.96
CA ALA A 346 20.97 6.63 10.83
C ALA A 346 20.48 8.08 10.67
N GLY A 347 21.37 9.05 10.86
CA GLY A 347 21.04 10.44 10.63
C GLY A 347 21.07 10.84 9.14
N CYS A 348 20.50 12.00 8.83
CA CYS A 348 20.39 12.52 7.45
C CYS A 348 21.74 12.62 6.73
N CYS A 349 21.83 11.95 5.57
CA CYS A 349 23.01 11.97 4.70
C CYS A 349 23.13 13.24 3.85
N MET A 350 22.07 14.04 3.72
CA MET A 350 22.03 15.18 2.79
C MET A 350 22.85 16.38 3.29
N HIS A 351 22.79 16.72 4.58
CA HIS A 351 23.64 17.81 5.12
C HIS A 351 25.14 17.46 5.17
N LYS A 352 25.52 16.18 4.99
CA LYS A 352 26.93 15.78 4.82
C LYS A 352 27.48 16.19 3.45
N GLU A 353 26.63 16.28 2.44
CA GLU A 353 27.01 16.78 1.12
C GLU A 353 27.38 18.28 1.20
N GLN A 354 26.59 19.09 1.91
CA GLN A 354 26.92 20.50 2.16
C GLN A 354 28.23 20.69 2.94
N ASN A 355 28.51 19.81 3.92
CA ASN A 355 29.79 19.83 4.63
C ASN A 355 30.96 19.53 3.70
N SER A 356 30.82 18.59 2.75
CA SER A 356 31.84 18.32 1.74
C SER A 356 32.12 19.55 0.88
N VAL A 357 31.08 20.29 0.47
CA VAL A 357 31.24 21.54 -0.29
C VAL A 357 31.92 22.61 0.56
N LYS A 358 31.52 22.77 1.83
CA LYS A 358 32.14 23.72 2.77
C LYS A 358 33.63 23.44 2.98
N TYR A 359 33.99 22.21 3.32
CA TYR A 359 35.39 21.83 3.50
C TYR A 359 36.16 21.86 2.19
N GLY A 360 35.52 21.49 1.07
CA GLY A 360 36.08 21.63 -0.28
C GLY A 360 36.47 23.07 -0.57
N ALA A 361 35.56 24.04 -0.37
CA ALA A 361 35.82 25.46 -0.55
C ALA A 361 36.95 25.98 0.36
N GLN A 362 36.99 25.56 1.62
CA GLN A 362 38.04 25.94 2.56
C GLN A 362 39.42 25.38 2.18
N ARG A 363 39.48 24.07 1.86
CA ARG A 363 40.70 23.40 1.42
C ARG A 363 41.20 23.99 0.11
N MET A 364 40.27 24.31 -0.78
CA MET A 364 40.53 25.04 -1.99
C MET A 364 41.16 26.39 -1.63
N ALA A 365 40.51 27.30 -0.91
CA ALA A 365 41.09 28.60 -0.54
C ALA A 365 42.53 28.50 0.02
N ASN A 366 42.81 27.53 0.90
CA ASN A 366 44.15 27.28 1.44
C ASN A 366 45.15 26.78 0.39
N TYR A 367 44.73 25.96 -0.57
CA TYR A 367 45.59 25.42 -1.61
C TYR A 367 46.23 26.52 -2.46
N TRP A 368 45.49 27.58 -2.81
CA TRP A 368 46.04 28.68 -3.62
C TRP A 368 47.14 29.42 -2.85
N ILE A 369 46.95 29.62 -1.54
CA ILE A 369 47.95 30.24 -0.65
C ILE A 369 49.21 29.37 -0.59
N VAL A 370 49.05 28.09 -0.26
CA VAL A 370 50.18 27.15 -0.09
C VAL A 370 50.96 26.96 -1.39
N LYS A 371 50.27 26.89 -2.53
CA LYS A 371 50.89 26.73 -3.85
C LYS A 371 51.31 28.04 -4.50
N LYS A 372 51.11 29.18 -3.83
CA LYS A 372 51.42 30.53 -4.36
C LYS A 372 50.77 30.79 -5.72
N LEU A 373 49.56 30.28 -5.92
CA LEU A 373 48.77 30.50 -7.14
C LEU A 373 47.91 31.75 -6.99
N THR A 374 47.60 32.41 -8.10
CA THR A 374 46.65 33.52 -8.12
C THR A 374 45.27 33.04 -7.68
N GLY A 375 44.84 33.49 -6.51
CA GLY A 375 43.53 33.17 -5.93
C GLY A 375 42.35 33.71 -6.73
N PRO A 376 41.12 33.26 -6.43
CA PRO A 376 39.91 33.85 -6.98
C PRO A 376 39.83 35.37 -6.77
N VAL A 377 39.25 36.09 -7.73
CA VAL A 377 39.04 37.53 -7.64
C VAL A 377 38.25 37.89 -6.38
N LYS A 378 38.75 38.87 -5.63
CA LYS A 378 38.07 39.42 -4.45
C LYS A 378 36.89 40.28 -4.90
N LEU A 379 35.72 40.01 -4.35
CA LEU A 379 34.50 40.75 -4.64
C LEU A 379 34.33 41.82 -3.57
N MET A 380 35.09 42.91 -3.72
CA MET A 380 35.16 44.01 -2.76
C MET A 380 33.86 44.84 -2.78
N ASN A 381 33.44 45.33 -1.62
CA ASN A 381 32.48 46.42 -1.58
C ASN A 381 33.14 47.72 -2.07
N ARG A 382 32.35 48.77 -2.30
CA ARG A 382 32.83 50.04 -2.86
C ARG A 382 33.98 50.64 -2.05
N GLU A 383 33.86 50.64 -0.72
CA GLU A 383 34.88 51.20 0.19
C GLU A 383 36.20 50.44 0.10
N ASN A 384 36.15 49.10 0.17
CA ASN A 384 37.33 48.25 0.06
C ASN A 384 37.98 48.36 -1.33
N ALA A 385 37.17 48.49 -2.39
CA ALA A 385 37.70 48.70 -3.74
C ALA A 385 38.44 50.05 -3.86
N THR A 386 37.88 51.12 -3.28
CA THR A 386 38.53 52.44 -3.23
C THR A 386 39.82 52.38 -2.40
N ALA A 387 39.79 51.76 -1.22
CA ALA A 387 40.97 51.60 -0.36
C ALA A 387 42.06 50.73 -1.03
N ALA A 388 41.68 49.69 -1.76
CA ALA A 388 42.62 48.84 -2.49
C ALA A 388 43.30 49.56 -3.66
N GLY A 389 42.60 50.50 -4.32
CA GLY A 389 43.11 51.31 -5.42
C GLY A 389 43.93 52.53 -5.01
N ALA A 390 43.94 52.91 -3.73
CA ALA A 390 44.62 54.11 -3.22
C ALA A 390 46.15 53.96 -3.07
N GLY A 391 46.71 52.79 -3.39
CA GLY A 391 48.14 52.49 -3.28
C GLY A 391 48.58 51.91 -1.93
N PRO A 392 49.89 51.65 -1.76
CA PRO A 392 50.45 50.98 -0.57
C PRO A 392 50.10 51.70 0.73
N SER A 393 49.19 51.13 1.51
CA SER A 393 48.73 51.70 2.78
C SER A 393 48.15 50.62 3.68
N LYS A 394 48.07 50.92 4.99
CA LYS A 394 47.37 50.04 5.93
C LYS A 394 45.90 49.83 5.55
N ALA A 395 45.27 50.84 4.94
CA ALA A 395 43.91 50.74 4.42
C ALA A 395 43.81 49.71 3.27
N GLN A 396 44.80 49.69 2.36
CA GLN A 396 44.86 48.69 1.28
C GLN A 396 45.02 47.27 1.85
N GLU A 397 45.92 47.07 2.82
CA GLU A 397 46.10 45.76 3.47
C GLU A 397 44.82 45.26 4.13
N ASN A 398 44.17 46.12 4.93
CA ASN A 398 42.92 45.79 5.60
C ASN A 398 41.79 45.50 4.61
N ALA A 399 41.69 46.27 3.52
CA ALA A 399 40.69 46.06 2.47
C ALA A 399 40.90 44.73 1.74
N LEU A 400 42.15 44.34 1.50
CA LEU A 400 42.47 43.03 0.95
C LEU A 400 42.11 41.93 1.96
N GLU A 401 42.50 42.02 3.22
CA GLU A 401 42.24 41.00 4.24
C GLU A 401 40.74 40.79 4.51
N ALA A 402 39.97 41.87 4.62
CA ALA A 402 38.54 41.82 4.90
C ALA A 402 37.69 41.35 3.70
N SER A 403 38.21 41.45 2.47
CA SER A 403 37.44 41.12 1.27
C SER A 403 37.53 39.64 0.90
N GLN A 404 36.36 39.02 0.81
CA GLN A 404 36.21 37.66 0.31
C GLN A 404 36.07 37.63 -1.22
N GLY A 405 36.47 36.53 -1.84
CA GLY A 405 36.30 36.27 -3.27
C GLY A 405 35.63 34.92 -3.51
N SER A 406 35.71 34.43 -4.75
CA SER A 406 35.21 33.12 -5.20
C SER A 406 33.70 33.00 -5.38
N ALA A 407 33.27 31.84 -5.89
CA ALA A 407 31.88 31.47 -6.09
C ALA A 407 31.04 31.61 -4.82
N VAL A 408 31.58 31.31 -3.62
CA VAL A 408 30.83 31.43 -2.35
C VAL A 408 30.41 32.87 -2.07
N LYS A 409 31.32 33.83 -2.28
CA LYS A 409 30.99 35.25 -2.10
C LYS A 409 30.05 35.75 -3.20
N LEU A 410 30.25 35.29 -4.44
CA LEU A 410 29.39 35.63 -5.57
C LEU A 410 27.95 35.19 -5.33
N THR A 411 27.73 33.95 -4.92
CA THR A 411 26.38 33.41 -4.64
C THR A 411 25.74 34.10 -3.44
N SER A 412 26.51 34.40 -2.39
CA SER A 412 26.01 35.18 -1.24
C SER A 412 25.57 36.60 -1.65
N LEU A 413 26.34 37.28 -2.50
CA LEU A 413 25.97 38.60 -3.03
C LEU A 413 24.76 38.49 -3.96
N ALA A 414 24.69 37.45 -4.79
CA ALA A 414 23.54 37.20 -5.65
C ALA A 414 22.26 36.98 -4.82
N GLY A 415 22.32 36.18 -3.74
CA GLY A 415 21.20 35.99 -2.81
C GLY A 415 20.75 37.31 -2.17
N ALA A 416 21.69 38.15 -1.74
CA ALA A 416 21.38 39.47 -1.19
C ALA A 416 20.75 40.42 -2.22
N VAL A 417 21.17 40.37 -3.49
CA VAL A 417 20.62 41.19 -4.59
C VAL A 417 19.24 40.71 -5.04
N PHE A 418 19.05 39.39 -5.10
CA PHE A 418 17.76 38.81 -5.48
C PHE A 418 16.71 38.92 -4.37
N GLN A 419 17.14 39.26 -3.15
CA GLN A 419 16.34 39.71 -2.00
C GLN A 419 14.93 39.11 -1.99
N HIS A 420 14.88 37.78 -1.95
CA HIS A 420 13.62 37.06 -1.92
C HIS A 420 12.91 37.39 -0.59
N LYS A 421 11.59 37.60 -0.62
CA LYS A 421 10.78 37.89 0.59
C LYS A 421 10.82 36.78 1.66
N ASP A 422 11.44 35.65 1.34
CA ASP A 422 11.63 34.48 2.19
C ASP A 422 13.13 34.40 2.45
N ASP A 423 13.52 34.70 3.69
CA ASP A 423 14.91 34.77 4.17
C ASP A 423 15.61 33.41 4.15
N LYS A 424 14.89 32.33 3.85
CA LYS A 424 15.42 30.97 3.70
C LYS A 424 15.75 30.56 2.26
N LYS A 425 15.45 31.42 1.27
CA LYS A 425 15.62 31.12 -0.16
C LYS A 425 16.72 31.93 -0.86
N GLY A 426 17.55 32.66 -0.09
CA GLY A 426 18.65 33.49 -0.58
C GLY A 426 20.02 32.95 -0.21
#